data_AF-A0A9N9I599-F1
#
_entry.id   AF-A0A9N9I599-F1
#
_cell.length_a   1.000
_cell.length_b   1.000
_cell.length_c   1.000
_cell.angle_alpha   90.00
_cell.angle_beta   90.00
_cell.angle_gamma   90.00
#
_symmetry.space_group_name_H-M   'P 1'
#
loop_
_entity.id
_entity.type
_entity.pdbx_description
1 polymer ?
#
loop_
_entity_poly.entity_id
_entity_poly.type
_entity_poly.pdbx_seq_one_letter_code
_entity_poly.pdbx_strand_id
1 'polypeptide(L)'
;MKFLSILPVFLVFVIAIANTASAAKVGDKVQPLGVRFKDLYASQIANVTSTYNHFNSQSKAFDTKIAAAAKQDGTDAAVTKALLEWNEKYRSEVAKLHTSTKKLSKSIKKLGVLLKK
;
A
#
# COMPACT_ATOMS: atom_id res chain seq x y z
N MET A 1 8.25 13.57 -0.06
CA MET A 1 7.82 14.00 -1.42
C MET A 1 8.26 13.09 -2.57
N LYS A 2 9.14 12.08 -2.37
CA LYS A 2 9.61 11.17 -3.44
C LYS A 2 8.63 10.02 -3.79
N PHE A 3 7.61 9.78 -2.97
CA PHE A 3 6.67 8.66 -3.13
C PHE A 3 5.59 8.91 -4.20
N LEU A 4 5.24 10.18 -4.43
CA LEU A 4 4.21 10.57 -5.41
C LEU A 4 4.72 10.53 -6.86
N SER A 5 6.03 10.65 -7.07
CA SER A 5 6.64 10.67 -8.41
C SER A 5 6.68 9.29 -9.10
N ILE A 6 6.49 8.21 -8.33
CA ILE A 6 6.55 6.83 -8.85
C ILE A 6 5.15 6.33 -9.24
N LEU A 7 4.09 6.86 -8.64
CA LEU A 7 2.70 6.46 -8.90
C LEU A 7 2.22 6.64 -10.36
N PRO A 8 2.58 7.70 -11.10
CA PRO A 8 2.14 7.87 -12.49
C PRO A 8 2.79 6.86 -13.45
N VAL A 9 4.03 6.44 -13.18
CA VAL A 9 4.72 5.42 -13.99
C VAL A 9 4.02 4.05 -13.89
N PHE A 10 3.49 3.72 -12.70
CA PHE A 10 2.71 2.51 -12.49
C PHE A 10 1.35 2.51 -13.21
N LEU A 11 0.76 3.68 -13.46
CA LEU A 11 -0.57 3.79 -14.08
C LEU A 11 -0.54 3.56 -15.60
N VAL A 12 0.52 4.05 -16.27
CA VAL A 12 0.66 3.93 -17.74
C VAL A 12 0.83 2.46 -18.18
N PHE A 13 1.52 1.64 -17.37
CA PHE A 13 1.69 0.21 -17.67
C PHE A 13 0.39 -0.60 -17.57
N VAL A 14 -0.56 -0.19 -16.74
CA VAL A 14 -1.82 -0.92 -16.54
C VAL A 14 -2.81 -0.65 -17.69
N ILE A 15 -2.81 0.56 -18.26
CA ILE A 15 -3.73 0.95 -19.34
C ILE A 15 -3.34 0.30 -20.68
N ALA A 16 -2.04 0.13 -20.95
CA ALA A 16 -1.58 -0.48 -22.20
C ALA A 16 -1.98 -1.97 -22.33
N ILE A 17 -2.11 -2.69 -21.20
CA ILE A 17 -2.35 -4.14 -21.20
C ILE A 17 -3.85 -4.46 -21.29
N ALA A 18 -4.74 -3.54 -20.89
CA ALA A 18 -6.18 -3.79 -20.84
C ALA A 18 -6.88 -3.80 -22.23
N ASN A 19 -6.26 -3.24 -23.27
CA ASN A 19 -6.87 -3.08 -24.60
C ASN A 19 -6.50 -4.15 -25.63
N THR A 20 -5.77 -5.21 -25.27
CA THR A 20 -5.46 -6.31 -26.21
C THR A 20 -6.40 -7.50 -25.98
N ALA A 21 -7.60 -7.38 -26.54
CA ALA A 21 -8.66 -8.39 -26.50
C ALA A 21 -8.45 -9.56 -27.50
N SER A 22 -7.23 -9.84 -27.94
CA SER A 22 -6.91 -11.08 -28.66
C SER A 22 -6.03 -11.96 -27.79
N ALA A 23 -6.26 -13.28 -27.82
CA ALA A 23 -5.39 -14.30 -27.21
C ALA A 23 -4.07 -14.38 -27.99
N ALA A 24 -3.32 -13.28 -28.01
CA ALA A 24 -1.99 -13.22 -28.60
C ALA A 24 -1.03 -13.97 -27.68
N LYS A 25 -0.29 -14.94 -28.25
CA LYS A 25 0.79 -15.62 -27.55
C LYS A 25 1.75 -14.58 -26.98
N VAL A 26 2.07 -14.69 -25.69
CA VAL A 26 3.14 -13.86 -25.10
C VAL A 26 4.46 -14.30 -25.72
N GLY A 27 5.18 -13.37 -26.35
CA GLY A 27 6.45 -13.70 -27.01
C GLY A 27 7.52 -14.17 -26.02
N ASP A 28 8.41 -15.07 -26.48
CA ASP A 28 9.39 -15.80 -25.65
C ASP A 28 10.34 -14.88 -24.84
N LYS A 29 10.54 -13.64 -25.28
CA LYS A 29 11.34 -12.63 -24.55
C LYS A 29 10.51 -11.79 -23.58
N VAL A 30 9.22 -11.60 -23.87
CA VAL A 30 8.28 -10.79 -23.05
C VAL A 30 7.87 -11.54 -21.81
N GLN A 31 7.65 -12.86 -21.93
CA GLN A 31 7.24 -13.71 -20.82
C GLN A 31 8.21 -13.67 -19.62
N PRO A 32 9.53 -13.95 -19.78
CA PRO A 32 10.47 -13.95 -18.65
C PRO A 32 10.64 -12.54 -18.05
N LEU A 33 10.62 -11.48 -18.86
CA LEU A 33 10.66 -10.09 -18.37
C LEU A 33 9.41 -9.75 -17.55
N GLY A 34 8.24 -10.13 -18.04
CA GLY A 34 6.97 -9.94 -17.34
C GLY A 34 6.95 -10.67 -16.00
N VAL A 35 7.45 -11.91 -15.94
CA VAL A 35 7.56 -12.68 -14.69
C VAL A 35 8.49 -11.97 -13.71
N ARG A 36 9.68 -11.53 -14.16
CA ARG A 36 10.64 -10.80 -13.32
C ARG A 36 10.05 -9.52 -12.73
N PHE A 37 9.36 -8.71 -13.53
CA PHE A 37 8.69 -7.50 -13.02
C PHE A 37 7.51 -7.83 -12.10
N LYS A 38 6.72 -8.87 -12.41
CA LYS A 38 5.64 -9.36 -11.54
C LYS A 38 6.17 -9.73 -10.15
N ASP A 39 7.29 -10.46 -10.09
CA ASP A 39 7.90 -10.87 -8.81
C ASP A 39 8.51 -9.65 -8.06
N LEU A 40 9.15 -8.72 -8.77
CA LEU A 40 9.66 -7.47 -8.19
C LEU A 40 8.52 -6.64 -7.59
N TYR A 41 7.41 -6.47 -8.31
CA TYR A 41 6.26 -5.74 -7.81
C TYR A 41 5.60 -6.47 -6.64
N ALA A 42 5.54 -7.81 -6.65
CA ALA A 42 5.02 -8.59 -5.55
C ALA A 42 5.85 -8.39 -4.27
N SER A 43 7.18 -8.36 -4.38
CA SER A 43 8.07 -8.06 -3.26
C SER A 43 7.86 -6.64 -2.70
N GLN A 44 7.72 -5.63 -3.57
CA GLN A 44 7.44 -4.26 -3.13
C GLN A 44 6.11 -4.16 -2.37
N ILE A 45 5.07 -4.84 -2.86
CA ILE A 45 3.77 -4.91 -2.18
C ILE A 45 3.89 -5.58 -0.82
N ALA A 46 4.63 -6.69 -0.72
CA ALA A 46 4.83 -7.38 0.55
C ALA A 46 5.50 -6.46 1.60
N ASN A 47 6.50 -5.67 1.19
CA ASN A 47 7.13 -4.69 2.07
C ASN A 47 6.14 -3.63 2.56
N VAL A 48 5.32 -3.06 1.67
CA VAL A 48 4.29 -2.07 2.06
C VAL A 48 3.26 -2.69 3.00
N THR A 49 2.84 -3.93 2.77
CA THR A 49 1.92 -4.66 3.66
C THR A 49 2.53 -4.92 5.04
N SER A 50 3.81 -5.28 5.11
CA SER A 50 4.53 -5.45 6.39
C SER A 50 4.56 -4.12 7.17
N THR A 51 4.93 -3.03 6.49
CA THR A 51 4.94 -1.68 7.06
C THR A 51 3.55 -1.25 7.57
N TYR A 52 2.48 -1.59 6.84
CA TYR A 52 1.11 -1.33 7.30
C TYR A 52 0.79 -2.01 8.65
N ASN A 53 1.17 -3.28 8.81
CA ASN A 53 0.96 -4.00 10.07
C ASN A 53 1.72 -3.31 11.22
N HIS A 54 2.93 -2.81 10.96
CA HIS A 54 3.69 -2.05 11.93
C HIS A 54 2.98 -0.73 12.30
N PHE A 55 2.50 0.04 11.33
CA PHE A 55 1.74 1.26 11.60
C PHE A 55 0.50 1.00 12.45
N ASN A 56 -0.27 -0.06 12.14
CA ASN A 56 -1.47 -0.40 12.90
C ASN A 56 -1.15 -0.78 14.36
N SER A 57 -0.02 -1.46 14.60
CA SER A 57 0.46 -1.77 15.95
C SER A 57 0.88 -0.50 16.69
N GLN A 58 1.67 0.37 16.06
CA GLN A 58 2.12 1.63 16.66
C GLN A 58 0.96 2.58 16.94
N SER A 59 -0.03 2.68 16.05
CA SER A 59 -1.19 3.54 16.26
C SER A 59 -2.04 3.10 17.46
N LYS A 60 -2.17 1.79 17.70
CA LYS A 60 -2.85 1.28 18.90
C LYS A 60 -2.04 1.58 20.17
N ALA A 61 -0.72 1.40 20.10
CA ALA A 61 0.16 1.72 21.21
C ALA A 61 0.13 3.22 21.54
N PHE A 62 0.02 4.09 20.53
CA PHE A 62 -0.11 5.53 20.71
C PHE A 62 -1.36 5.88 21.54
N ASP A 63 -2.54 5.35 21.18
CA ASP A 63 -3.79 5.63 21.90
C ASP A 63 -3.68 5.29 23.40
N THR A 64 -3.04 4.17 23.73
CA THR A 64 -2.88 3.74 25.12
C THR A 64 -1.82 4.55 25.86
N LYS A 65 -0.66 4.79 25.22
CA LYS A 65 0.48 5.47 25.86
C LYS A 65 0.26 6.95 26.06
N ILE A 66 -0.36 7.64 25.10
CA ILE A 66 -0.65 9.07 25.22
C ILE A 66 -1.68 9.33 26.32
N ALA A 67 -2.72 8.52 26.42
CA ALA A 67 -3.70 8.66 27.50
C ALA A 67 -3.05 8.45 28.89
N ALA A 68 -2.16 7.47 29.02
CA ALA A 68 -1.44 7.21 30.25
C ALA A 68 -0.48 8.35 30.62
N ALA A 69 0.33 8.82 29.65
CA ALA A 69 1.28 9.93 29.85
C ALA A 69 0.54 11.24 30.19
N ALA A 70 -0.54 11.55 29.47
CA ALA A 70 -1.36 12.73 29.74
C ALA A 70 -1.91 12.76 31.17
N LYS A 71 -2.32 11.59 31.69
CA LYS A 71 -2.78 11.46 33.08
C LYS A 71 -1.64 11.67 34.09
N GLN A 72 -0.45 11.18 33.79
CA GLN A 72 0.73 11.34 34.66
C GLN A 72 1.20 12.81 34.71
N ASP A 73 1.18 13.49 33.57
CA ASP A 73 1.68 14.85 33.42
C ASP A 73 0.63 15.92 33.76
N GLY A 74 -0.60 15.53 34.10
CA GLY A 74 -1.72 16.47 34.29
C GLY A 74 -2.04 17.27 33.02
N THR A 75 -1.82 16.68 31.85
CA THR A 75 -2.03 17.33 30.56
C THR A 75 -3.50 17.66 30.35
N ASP A 76 -3.76 18.83 29.78
CA ASP A 76 -5.10 19.29 29.45
C ASP A 76 -5.87 18.28 28.58
N ALA A 77 -7.15 18.09 28.90
CA ALA A 77 -8.01 17.13 28.24
C ALA A 77 -8.22 17.46 26.74
N ALA A 78 -8.26 18.75 26.37
CA ALA A 78 -8.39 19.18 24.98
C ALA A 78 -7.13 18.85 24.17
N VAL A 79 -5.94 19.01 24.76
CA VAL A 79 -4.67 18.61 24.12
C VAL A 79 -4.62 17.10 23.90
N THR A 80 -4.97 16.32 24.92
CA THR A 80 -5.01 14.85 24.83
C THR A 80 -6.00 14.40 23.75
N LYS A 81 -7.18 15.01 23.71
CA LYS A 81 -8.20 14.75 22.68
C LYS A 81 -7.69 15.07 21.28
N ALA A 82 -7.03 16.21 21.08
CA ALA A 82 -6.47 16.60 19.79
C ALA A 82 -5.41 15.60 19.28
N LEU A 83 -4.58 15.06 20.17
CA LEU A 83 -3.59 14.03 19.82
C LEU A 83 -4.25 12.72 19.39
N LEU A 84 -5.30 12.29 20.09
CA LEU A 84 -6.06 11.08 19.73
C LEU A 84 -6.80 11.24 18.39
N GLU A 85 -7.43 12.40 18.15
CA GLU A 85 -8.07 12.72 16.86
C GLU A 85 -7.06 12.77 15.71
N TRP A 86 -5.85 13.30 15.96
CA TRP A 86 -4.77 13.28 14.97
C TRP A 86 -4.36 11.83 14.62
N ASN A 87 -4.20 10.96 15.62
CA ASN A 87 -3.86 9.55 15.40
C ASN A 87 -4.99 8.82 14.67
N GLU A 88 -6.25 9.15 14.94
CA GLU A 88 -7.39 8.62 14.19
C GLU A 88 -7.35 9.00 12.71
N LYS A 89 -7.11 10.28 12.40
CA LYS A 89 -6.93 10.74 11.02
C LYS A 89 -5.75 10.03 10.35
N TYR A 90 -4.64 9.87 11.07
CA TYR A 90 -3.48 9.15 10.58
C TYR A 90 -3.80 7.68 10.26
N ARG A 91 -4.52 6.96 11.13
CA ARG A 91 -5.00 5.59 10.90
C ARG A 91 -5.86 5.49 9.63
N SER A 92 -6.71 6.48 9.39
CA SER A 92 -7.54 6.54 8.17
C SER A 92 -6.69 6.64 6.90
N GLU A 93 -5.67 7.50 6.88
CA GLU A 93 -4.74 7.61 5.74
C GLU A 93 -3.95 6.31 5.53
N VAL A 94 -3.49 5.68 6.60
CA VAL A 94 -2.82 4.37 6.55
C VAL A 94 -3.76 3.26 6.01
N ALA A 95 -5.04 3.30 6.35
CA ALA A 95 -6.05 2.36 5.81
C ALA A 95 -6.32 2.57 4.31
N LYS A 96 -6.32 3.82 3.83
CA LYS A 96 -6.39 4.14 2.40
C LYS A 96 -5.18 3.60 1.65
N LEU A 97 -3.97 3.79 2.20
CA LEU A 97 -2.74 3.21 1.64
C LEU A 97 -2.85 1.69 1.52
N HIS A 98 -3.31 1.01 2.57
CA HIS A 98 -3.50 -0.44 2.54
C HIS A 98 -4.51 -0.89 1.48
N THR A 99 -5.61 -0.16 1.33
CA THR A 99 -6.63 -0.43 0.30
C THR A 99 -6.05 -0.30 -1.11
N SER A 100 -5.24 0.73 -1.36
CA SER A 100 -4.53 0.90 -2.63
C SER A 100 -3.53 -0.22 -2.88
N THR A 101 -2.77 -0.63 -1.86
CA THR A 101 -1.85 -1.78 -1.94
C THR A 101 -2.58 -3.08 -2.27
N LYS A 102 -3.78 -3.32 -1.71
CA LYS A 102 -4.63 -4.46 -2.09
C LYS A 102 -5.05 -4.41 -3.57
N LYS A 103 -5.39 -3.22 -4.09
CA LYS A 103 -5.71 -3.06 -5.52
C LYS A 103 -4.51 -3.40 -6.40
N LEU A 104 -3.32 -2.92 -6.06
CA LEU A 104 -2.08 -3.27 -6.77
C LEU A 104 -1.82 -4.78 -6.75
N SER A 105 -2.02 -5.44 -5.61
CA SER A 105 -1.87 -6.90 -5.49
C SER A 105 -2.81 -7.64 -6.45
N LYS A 106 -4.06 -7.19 -6.57
CA LYS A 106 -5.02 -7.75 -7.55
C LYS A 106 -4.55 -7.53 -9.00
N SER A 107 -3.98 -6.38 -9.33
CA SER A 107 -3.42 -6.12 -10.66
C SER A 107 -2.24 -7.03 -10.99
N ILE A 108 -1.34 -7.30 -10.03
CA ILE A 108 -0.25 -8.27 -10.21
C ILE A 108 -0.80 -9.68 -10.46
N LYS A 109 -1.84 -10.09 -9.74
CA LYS A 109 -2.48 -11.40 -9.98
C LYS A 109 -3.03 -11.50 -11.41
N LYS A 110 -3.66 -10.43 -11.91
CA LYS A 110 -4.13 -10.36 -13.31
C LYS A 110 -2.96 -10.45 -14.31
N LEU A 111 -1.86 -9.74 -14.06
CA LEU A 111 -0.64 -9.87 -14.87
C LEU A 111 -0.14 -11.31 -14.90
N GLY A 112 -0.15 -12.01 -13.76
CA GLY A 112 0.21 -13.42 -13.67
C GLY A 112 -0.71 -14.35 -14.48
N VAL A 113 -1.98 -14.02 -14.68
CA VAL A 113 -2.89 -14.76 -15.57
C VAL A 113 -2.54 -14.52 -17.03
N LEU A 114 -2.20 -13.27 -17.40
CA LEU A 114 -1.83 -12.92 -18.77
C LEU A 114 -0.53 -13.58 -19.22
N LEU A 115 0.48 -13.63 -18.33
CA LEU A 115 1.78 -14.25 -18.63
C LEU A 115 1.75 -15.78 -18.74
N LYS A 116 0.62 -16.41 -18.39
CA LYS A 116 0.37 -17.86 -18.50
C LYS A 116 -0.44 -18.24 -19.75
N LYS A 117 -0.95 -17.25 -20.49
CA LYS A 117 -1.64 -17.43 -21.78
C LYS A 117 -0.64 -17.39 -22.92
#